data_AF-A0A0F9C684-F1
#
_entry.id   AF-A0A0F9C684-F1
#
_cell.length_a   1.000
_cell.length_b   1.000
_cell.length_c   1.000
_cell.angle_alpha   90.00
_cell.angle_beta   90.00
_cell.angle_gamma   90.00
#
_symmetry.space_group_name_H-M   'P 1'
#
loop_
_entity.id
_entity.type
_entity.pdbx_description
1 polymer ?
#
loop_
_entity_poly.entity_id
_entity_poly.type
_entity_poly.pdbx_seq_one_letter_code
_entity_poly.pdbx_strand_id
1 'polypeptide(L)'
;MRLKNKAADHLKKKKSTPNKRDELWTLLKDKHDIGVEARRPFERVWIVSLAFLANNQWTQFNTAAHMLDLIKKPHNKLRCTDNLLLSRWRRQIADLIKTEPIMSVVPSTNDDDDVKAAKVGNDVIKSFWQTNQMKMKLRQMAGWMYGTGNGFLDDRWNPKLGPVEMQKGEDGEDKLVYLGDADCGVWSPFEVYVPFTAMGETDLHSFPWLIKAKRRSLEWIANNYDRGDEVKEESFSAASLSAAALFGAGTE
;
A
#
# COMPACT_ATOMS: atom_id res chain seq x y z
N MET A 1 1.91 -10.06 40.79
CA MET A 1 3.08 -10.40 39.93
C MET A 1 2.91 -9.63 38.62
N ARG A 2 3.54 -8.44 38.47
CA ARG A 2 3.40 -7.63 37.25
C ARG A 2 4.10 -8.37 36.11
N LEU A 3 3.33 -8.85 35.13
CA LEU A 3 3.85 -9.42 33.89
C LEU A 3 4.78 -8.37 33.24
N LYS A 4 6.05 -8.73 33.06
CA LYS A 4 7.00 -7.92 32.29
C LYS A 4 6.53 -7.93 30.83
N ASN A 5 5.79 -6.90 30.43
CA ASN A 5 5.36 -6.72 29.03
C ASN A 5 6.59 -6.46 28.13
N LYS A 6 7.22 -7.53 27.66
CA LYS A 6 8.37 -7.50 26.73
C LYS A 6 8.06 -6.74 25.43
N ALA A 7 6.80 -6.70 24.99
CA ALA A 7 6.38 -6.02 23.77
C ALA A 7 6.66 -4.50 23.79
N ALA A 8 6.47 -3.84 24.95
CA ALA A 8 6.71 -2.39 25.09
C ALA A 8 8.21 -2.04 25.07
N ASP A 9 9.09 -2.95 25.48
CA ASP A 9 10.54 -2.74 25.42
C ASP A 9 11.10 -2.85 23.99
N HIS A 10 10.40 -3.54 23.07
CA HIS A 10 10.76 -3.57 21.65
C HIS A 10 10.38 -2.30 20.88
N LEU A 11 9.49 -1.46 21.43
CA LEU A 11 9.09 -0.17 20.86
C LEU A 11 10.03 0.99 21.26
N LYS A 12 10.92 0.77 22.24
CA LYS A 12 11.92 1.78 22.63
C LYS A 12 13.01 1.86 21.56
N LYS A 13 13.08 3.01 20.86
CA LYS A 13 14.14 3.31 19.87
C LYS A 13 15.54 3.16 20.52
N LYS A 14 16.26 2.09 20.18
CA LYS A 14 17.70 1.97 20.51
C LYS A 14 18.48 3.00 19.69
N LYS A 15 19.25 3.88 20.35
CA LYS A 15 20.17 4.80 19.67
C LYS A 15 21.24 4.00 18.92
N SER A 16 21.18 4.00 17.59
CA SER A 16 22.14 3.29 16.72
C SER A 16 23.48 4.05 16.65
N THR A 17 24.60 3.32 16.78
CA THR A 17 25.98 3.80 16.62
C THR A 17 26.22 4.26 15.16
N PRO A 18 26.93 5.38 14.91
CA PRO A 18 27.09 5.95 13.57
C PRO A 18 27.53 4.97 12.47
N ASN A 19 28.58 4.16 12.66
CA ASN A 19 29.06 3.20 11.64
C ASN A 19 28.02 2.16 11.21
N LYS A 20 27.16 1.71 12.14
CA LYS A 20 26.11 0.73 11.81
C LYS A 20 25.02 1.32 10.91
N ARG A 21 24.90 2.65 10.86
CA ARG A 21 23.89 3.33 10.03
C ARG A 21 24.23 3.25 8.56
N ASP A 22 25.51 3.43 8.24
CA ASP A 22 25.98 3.40 6.86
C ASP A 22 25.87 1.98 6.28
N GLU A 23 26.22 0.96 7.07
CA GLU A 23 26.02 -0.46 6.70
C GLU A 23 24.55 -0.81 6.45
N LEU A 24 23.64 -0.35 7.33
CA LEU A 24 22.20 -0.55 7.17
C LEU A 24 21.64 0.16 5.93
N TRP A 25 22.14 1.36 5.64
CA TRP A 25 21.75 2.10 4.45
C TRP A 25 22.19 1.37 3.17
N THR A 26 23.43 0.88 3.12
CA THR A 26 23.93 0.10 1.98
C THR A 26 23.09 -1.16 1.76
N LEU A 27 22.76 -1.88 2.83
CA LEU A 27 21.91 -3.08 2.76
C LEU A 27 20.48 -2.76 2.30
N LEU A 28 19.89 -1.67 2.82
CA LEU A 28 18.56 -1.24 2.41
C LEU A 28 18.53 -0.85 0.94
N LYS A 29 19.55 -0.12 0.48
CA LYS A 29 19.69 0.31 -0.90
C LYS A 29 19.85 -0.88 -1.84
N ASP A 30 20.70 -1.84 -1.49
CA ASP A 30 20.87 -3.08 -2.25
C ASP A 30 19.55 -3.85 -2.42
N LYS A 31 18.81 -4.08 -1.31
CA LYS A 31 17.49 -4.72 -1.36
C LYS A 31 16.47 -3.92 -2.18
N HIS A 32 16.48 -2.59 -2.03
CA HIS A 32 15.61 -1.71 -2.80
C HIS A 32 15.90 -1.83 -4.30
N ASP A 33 17.17 -1.78 -4.70
CA ASP A 33 17.59 -1.84 -6.11
C ASP A 33 17.25 -3.20 -6.72
N ILE A 34 17.51 -4.31 -6.00
CA ILE A 34 17.07 -5.66 -6.39
C ILE A 34 15.55 -5.72 -6.57
N GLY A 35 14.79 -5.16 -5.63
CA GLY A 35 13.33 -5.13 -5.68
C GLY A 35 12.78 -4.32 -6.85
N VAL A 36 13.40 -3.18 -7.16
CA VAL A 36 13.07 -2.36 -8.33
C VAL A 36 13.31 -3.16 -9.61
N GLU A 37 14.48 -3.78 -9.74
CA GLU A 37 14.83 -4.57 -10.92
C GLU A 37 13.91 -5.76 -11.15
N ALA A 38 13.59 -6.49 -10.08
CA ALA A 38 12.65 -7.61 -10.13
C ALA A 38 11.25 -7.18 -10.57
N ARG A 39 10.81 -5.98 -10.17
CA ARG A 39 9.48 -5.44 -10.51
C ARG A 39 9.39 -4.87 -11.92
N ARG A 40 10.47 -4.29 -12.46
CA ARG A 40 10.51 -3.64 -13.79
C ARG A 40 9.74 -4.38 -14.89
N PRO A 41 9.89 -5.70 -15.11
CA PRO A 41 9.15 -6.38 -16.18
C PRO A 41 7.63 -6.34 -15.99
N PHE A 42 7.14 -6.50 -14.76
CA PHE A 42 5.71 -6.46 -14.44
C PHE A 42 5.17 -5.04 -14.50
N GLU A 43 5.96 -4.07 -14.03
CA GLU A 43 5.61 -2.66 -14.07
C GLU A 43 5.26 -2.20 -15.50
N ARG A 44 6.04 -2.64 -16.51
CA ARG A 44 5.72 -2.36 -17.93
C ARG A 44 4.34 -2.85 -18.34
N VAL A 45 3.98 -4.06 -17.93
CA VAL A 45 2.68 -4.67 -18.25
C VAL A 45 1.57 -3.92 -17.54
N TRP A 46 1.73 -3.63 -16.25
CA TRP A 46 0.74 -2.91 -15.45
C TRP A 46 0.44 -1.52 -16.02
N ILE A 47 1.48 -0.78 -16.43
CA ILE A 47 1.33 0.56 -17.00
C ILE A 47 0.50 0.51 -18.29
N VAL A 48 0.79 -0.44 -19.19
CA VAL A 48 0.02 -0.62 -20.44
C VAL A 48 -1.42 -1.05 -20.13
N SER A 49 -1.63 -1.99 -19.20
CA SER A 49 -2.97 -2.41 -18.78
C SER A 49 -3.80 -1.25 -18.24
N LEU A 50 -3.19 -0.39 -17.42
CA LEU A 50 -3.86 0.81 -16.89
C LEU A 50 -4.16 1.84 -17.99
N ALA A 51 -3.24 2.06 -18.93
CA ALA A 51 -3.47 2.93 -20.08
C ALA A 51 -4.65 2.44 -20.94
N PHE A 52 -4.74 1.13 -21.17
CA PHE A 52 -5.85 0.54 -21.95
C PHE A 52 -7.19 0.69 -21.22
N LEU A 53 -7.21 0.51 -19.89
CA LEU A 53 -8.39 0.78 -19.06
C LEU A 53 -8.81 2.25 -19.12
N ALA A 54 -7.85 3.17 -19.20
CA ALA A 54 -8.07 4.61 -19.40
C ALA A 54 -8.44 5.00 -20.84
N ASN A 55 -8.81 4.04 -21.70
CA ASN A 55 -9.15 4.22 -23.12
C ASN A 55 -7.95 4.61 -24.03
N ASN A 56 -6.71 4.56 -23.53
CA ASN A 56 -5.53 4.86 -24.29
C ASN A 56 -4.90 3.59 -24.89
N GLN A 57 -5.63 2.94 -25.81
CA GLN A 57 -5.29 1.63 -26.36
C GLN A 57 -4.16 1.67 -27.41
N TRP A 58 -3.86 2.83 -27.98
CA TRP A 58 -2.81 2.99 -28.99
C TRP A 58 -1.45 3.33 -28.38
N THR A 59 -1.19 2.85 -27.17
CA THR A 59 0.08 3.06 -26.48
C THR A 59 0.90 1.79 -26.45
N GLN A 60 2.21 1.95 -26.52
CA GLN A 60 3.18 0.90 -26.28
C GLN A 60 4.18 1.40 -25.24
N PHE A 61 4.63 0.51 -24.35
CA PHE A 61 5.71 0.85 -23.45
C PHE A 61 7.04 0.88 -24.21
N ASN A 62 7.67 2.05 -24.27
CA ASN A 62 9.01 2.19 -24.83
C ASN A 62 10.05 1.82 -23.75
N THR A 63 10.75 0.72 -23.98
CA THR A 63 11.75 0.20 -23.03
C THR A 63 12.98 1.11 -22.90
N ALA A 64 13.37 1.82 -23.97
CA ALA A 64 14.53 2.71 -23.94
C ALA A 64 14.23 4.02 -23.20
N ALA A 65 13.02 4.56 -23.37
CA ALA A 65 12.61 5.81 -22.74
C ALA A 65 11.98 5.62 -21.35
N HIS A 66 11.67 4.37 -20.96
CA HIS A 66 10.89 4.04 -19.76
C HIS A 66 9.56 4.81 -19.64
N MET A 67 8.92 5.05 -20.79
CA MET A 67 7.69 5.85 -20.91
C MET A 67 6.69 5.15 -21.82
N LEU A 68 5.41 5.50 -21.67
CA LEU A 68 4.38 5.16 -22.64
C LEU A 68 4.55 6.05 -23.88
N ASP A 69 4.70 5.41 -25.03
CA ASP A 69 4.73 6.08 -26.33
C ASP A 69 3.45 5.77 -27.11
N LEU A 70 3.00 6.75 -27.88
CA LEU A 70 1.85 6.58 -28.75
C LEU A 70 2.31 5.92 -30.03
N ILE A 71 1.68 4.80 -30.39
CA ILE A 71 1.94 4.12 -31.66
C ILE A 71 1.62 5.12 -32.77
N LYS A 72 2.59 5.45 -33.62
CA LYS A 72 2.37 6.40 -34.73
C LYS A 72 1.28 5.90 -35.67
N LYS A 73 0.36 6.80 -36.00
CA LYS A 73 -0.77 6.53 -36.89
C LYS A 73 -0.30 6.64 -38.34
N PRO A 74 -0.67 5.71 -39.24
CA PRO A 74 -0.44 5.90 -40.68
C PRO A 74 -1.29 7.07 -41.19
N HIS A 75 -0.70 7.93 -42.02
CA HIS A 75 -1.25 9.24 -42.42
C HIS A 75 -2.71 9.19 -42.92
N ASN A 76 -3.09 8.15 -43.67
CA ASN A 76 -4.37 8.06 -44.37
C ASN A 76 -5.42 7.14 -43.71
N LYS A 77 -5.27 6.76 -42.44
CA LYS A 77 -6.32 5.99 -41.73
C LYS A 77 -6.99 6.88 -40.68
N LEU A 78 -8.14 6.51 -40.16
CA LEU A 78 -8.71 7.08 -38.94
C LEU A 78 -8.57 6.06 -37.80
N ARG A 79 -8.51 6.54 -36.55
CA ARG A 79 -8.52 5.67 -35.36
C ARG A 79 -9.80 5.97 -34.60
N CYS A 80 -10.63 4.95 -34.43
CA CYS A 80 -11.72 4.95 -33.46
C CYS A 80 -11.34 3.98 -32.34
N THR A 81 -11.60 4.34 -31.09
CA THR A 81 -11.32 3.49 -29.92
C THR A 81 -12.59 3.29 -29.12
N ASP A 82 -13.06 2.06 -29.08
CA ASP A 82 -14.14 1.64 -28.19
C ASP A 82 -13.55 0.85 -27.02
N ASN A 83 -13.82 1.29 -25.80
CA ASN A 83 -13.30 0.64 -24.59
C ASN A 83 -14.21 -0.52 -24.14
N LEU A 84 -14.01 -1.69 -24.73
CA LEU A 84 -14.70 -2.92 -24.33
C LEU A 84 -14.12 -3.54 -23.04
N LEU A 85 -12.91 -3.13 -22.64
CA LEU A 85 -12.24 -3.65 -21.44
C LEU A 85 -12.87 -3.07 -20.17
N LEU A 86 -13.21 -1.79 -20.16
CA LEU A 86 -13.74 -1.09 -18.99
C LEU A 86 -15.05 -1.70 -18.49
N SER A 87 -15.96 -2.09 -19.39
CA SER A 87 -17.23 -2.72 -19.00
C SER A 87 -17.01 -4.09 -18.36
N ARG A 88 -16.09 -4.90 -18.90
CA ARG A 88 -15.70 -6.20 -18.34
C ARG A 88 -15.00 -6.05 -17.00
N TRP A 89 -14.06 -5.12 -16.88
CA TRP A 89 -13.34 -4.83 -15.63
C TRP A 89 -14.28 -4.40 -14.51
N ARG A 90 -15.24 -3.49 -14.79
CA ARG A 90 -16.27 -3.09 -13.83
C ARG A 90 -17.15 -4.26 -13.38
N ARG A 91 -17.52 -5.14 -14.31
CA ARG A 91 -18.31 -6.34 -13.99
C ARG A 91 -17.54 -7.29 -13.07
N GLN A 92 -16.27 -7.56 -13.36
CA GLN A 92 -15.43 -8.42 -12.53
C GLN A 92 -15.27 -7.87 -11.11
N ILE A 93 -15.07 -6.56 -10.97
CA ILE A 93 -15.03 -5.90 -9.65
C ILE A 93 -16.37 -6.04 -8.92
N ALA A 94 -17.48 -5.83 -9.61
CA ALA A 94 -18.80 -5.99 -9.01
C ALA A 94 -19.04 -7.44 -8.57
N ASP A 95 -18.64 -8.42 -9.36
CA ASP A 95 -18.74 -9.84 -9.05
C ASP A 95 -17.89 -10.22 -7.83
N LEU A 96 -16.65 -9.72 -7.73
CA LEU A 96 -15.76 -9.97 -6.58
C LEU A 96 -16.27 -9.34 -5.28
N ILE A 97 -16.80 -8.11 -5.35
CA ILE A 97 -17.31 -7.38 -4.17
C ILE A 97 -18.71 -7.86 -3.77
N LYS A 98 -19.43 -8.55 -4.65
CA LYS A 98 -20.79 -9.02 -4.39
C LYS A 98 -20.88 -9.85 -3.10
N THR A 99 -19.86 -10.65 -2.83
CA THR A 99 -19.76 -11.43 -1.59
C THR A 99 -18.82 -10.71 -0.65
N GLU A 100 -19.37 -10.09 0.39
CA GLU A 100 -18.56 -9.48 1.44
C GLU A 100 -18.01 -10.57 2.37
N PRO A 101 -16.68 -10.68 2.54
CA PRO A 101 -16.11 -11.61 3.49
C PRO A 101 -16.45 -11.16 4.91
N ILE A 102 -17.02 -12.07 5.71
CA ILE A 102 -17.29 -11.84 7.13
C ILE A 102 -16.19 -12.52 7.93
N MET A 103 -15.42 -11.73 8.66
CA MET A 103 -14.44 -12.27 9.60
C MET A 103 -15.16 -12.73 10.88
N SER A 104 -14.84 -13.94 11.34
CA SER A 104 -15.39 -14.49 12.58
C SER A 104 -14.30 -15.17 13.40
N VAL A 105 -14.38 -15.02 14.72
CA VAL A 105 -13.52 -15.68 15.70
C VAL A 105 -14.22 -16.96 16.16
N VAL A 106 -13.53 -18.09 15.97
CA VAL A 106 -13.98 -19.40 16.42
C VAL A 106 -13.24 -19.73 17.73
N PRO A 107 -13.94 -20.14 18.80
CA PRO A 107 -13.29 -20.54 20.04
C PRO A 107 -12.41 -21.78 19.82
N SER A 108 -11.28 -21.86 20.53
CA SER A 108 -10.37 -23.02 20.41
C SER A 108 -10.94 -24.26 21.10
N THR A 109 -11.65 -24.06 22.20
CA THR A 109 -12.29 -25.12 23.01
C THR A 109 -13.74 -24.74 23.33
N ASN A 110 -14.52 -25.71 23.82
CA ASN A 110 -15.90 -25.48 24.30
C ASN A 110 -15.97 -24.97 25.75
N ASP A 111 -14.83 -24.61 26.35
CA ASP A 111 -14.81 -24.05 27.68
C ASP A 111 -15.54 -22.69 27.69
N ASP A 112 -16.31 -22.43 28.75
CA ASP A 112 -17.13 -21.22 28.85
C ASP A 112 -16.32 -19.93 28.69
N ASP A 113 -15.07 -19.93 29.14
CA ASP A 113 -14.18 -18.77 29.05
C ASP A 113 -13.69 -18.53 27.62
N ASP A 114 -13.35 -19.59 26.88
CA ASP A 114 -12.98 -19.52 25.45
C ASP A 114 -14.17 -19.05 24.60
N VAL A 115 -15.38 -19.52 24.91
CA VAL A 115 -16.62 -19.11 24.23
C VAL A 115 -16.90 -17.62 24.49
N LYS A 116 -16.73 -17.14 25.72
CA LYS A 116 -16.87 -15.71 26.04
C LYS A 116 -15.81 -14.87 25.34
N ALA A 117 -14.56 -15.31 25.34
CA ALA A 117 -13.46 -14.63 24.65
C ALA A 117 -13.70 -14.52 23.14
N ALA A 118 -14.18 -15.59 22.50
CA ALA A 118 -14.52 -15.57 21.08
C ALA A 118 -15.69 -14.63 20.75
N LYS A 119 -16.69 -14.50 21.63
CA LYS A 119 -17.78 -13.51 21.47
C LYS A 119 -17.24 -12.08 21.50
N VAL A 120 -16.41 -11.75 22.49
CA VAL A 120 -15.77 -10.43 22.57
C VAL A 120 -14.88 -10.18 21.36
N GLY A 121 -14.09 -11.17 20.94
CA GLY A 121 -13.24 -11.07 19.74
C GLY A 121 -14.03 -10.81 18.47
N ASN A 122 -15.20 -11.46 18.31
CA ASN A 122 -16.11 -11.18 17.19
C ASN A 122 -16.60 -9.74 17.18
N ASP A 123 -16.95 -9.18 18.34
CA ASP A 123 -17.43 -7.79 18.43
C ASP A 123 -16.30 -6.79 18.13
N VAL A 124 -15.08 -7.07 18.60
CA VAL A 124 -13.88 -6.28 18.27
C VAL A 124 -13.61 -6.28 16.77
N ILE A 125 -13.62 -7.44 16.11
CA ILE A 125 -13.37 -7.54 14.67
C ILE A 125 -14.47 -6.85 13.85
N LYS A 126 -15.74 -6.97 14.26
CA LYS A 126 -16.85 -6.24 13.62
C LYS A 126 -16.68 -4.73 13.75
N SER A 127 -16.31 -4.25 14.94
CA SER A 127 -16.02 -2.84 15.18
C SER A 127 -14.87 -2.36 14.28
N PHE A 128 -13.76 -3.10 14.25
CA PHE A 128 -12.63 -2.82 13.37
C PHE A 128 -13.05 -2.73 11.89
N TRP A 129 -13.84 -3.68 11.41
CA TRP A 129 -14.29 -3.73 10.01
C TRP A 129 -15.11 -2.49 9.62
N GLN A 130 -15.98 -2.05 10.52
CA GLN A 130 -16.84 -0.88 10.33
C GLN A 130 -16.04 0.42 10.43
N THR A 131 -15.24 0.60 11.48
CA THR A 131 -14.42 1.79 11.72
C THR A 131 -13.43 2.03 10.59
N ASN A 132 -12.80 0.97 10.08
CA ASN A 132 -11.84 1.06 8.98
C ASN A 132 -12.47 1.12 7.58
N GLN A 133 -13.80 1.12 7.47
CA GLN A 133 -14.51 1.17 6.19
C GLN A 133 -14.00 0.11 5.20
N MET A 134 -13.81 -1.12 5.68
CA MET A 134 -13.14 -2.19 4.94
C MET A 134 -13.79 -2.50 3.59
N LYS A 135 -15.10 -2.32 3.46
CA LYS A 135 -15.83 -2.45 2.18
C LYS A 135 -15.29 -1.53 1.09
N MET A 136 -14.94 -0.28 1.42
CA MET A 136 -14.35 0.64 0.45
C MET A 136 -12.92 0.26 0.10
N LYS A 137 -12.14 -0.19 1.09
CA LYS A 137 -10.76 -0.65 0.91
C LYS A 137 -10.71 -1.92 0.04
N LEU A 138 -11.58 -2.89 0.27
CA LEU A 138 -11.72 -4.08 -0.58
C LEU A 138 -12.10 -3.73 -2.02
N ARG A 139 -12.96 -2.73 -2.22
CA ARG A 139 -13.28 -2.24 -3.58
C ARG A 139 -12.07 -1.66 -4.29
N GLN A 140 -11.25 -0.88 -3.58
CA GLN A 140 -10.01 -0.35 -4.14
C GLN A 140 -9.01 -1.46 -4.45
N MET A 141 -8.87 -2.43 -3.54
CA MET A 141 -8.01 -3.61 -3.73
C MET A 141 -8.45 -4.43 -4.94
N ALA A 142 -9.75 -4.71 -5.10
CA ALA A 142 -10.31 -5.38 -6.27
C ALA A 142 -9.98 -4.65 -7.57
N GLY A 143 -10.01 -3.31 -7.55
CA GLY A 143 -9.58 -2.48 -8.68
C GLY A 143 -8.13 -2.74 -9.09
N TRP A 144 -7.22 -2.78 -8.12
CA TRP A 144 -5.81 -3.11 -8.35
C TRP A 144 -5.63 -4.55 -8.81
N MET A 145 -6.29 -5.53 -8.17
CA MET A 145 -6.21 -6.94 -8.54
C MET A 145 -6.62 -7.19 -10.00
N TYR A 146 -7.76 -6.66 -10.45
CA TYR A 146 -8.18 -6.84 -11.84
C TYR A 146 -7.43 -5.94 -12.84
N GLY A 147 -6.87 -4.82 -12.39
CA GLY A 147 -6.10 -3.92 -13.25
C GLY A 147 -4.66 -4.38 -13.49
N THR A 148 -4.03 -4.97 -12.48
CA THR A 148 -2.58 -5.27 -12.47
C THR A 148 -2.25 -6.71 -12.07
N GLY A 149 -3.24 -7.50 -11.65
CA GLY A 149 -3.07 -8.87 -11.15
C GLY A 149 -2.86 -8.94 -9.64
N ASN A 150 -2.37 -7.87 -9.00
CA ASN A 150 -2.02 -7.86 -7.58
C ASN A 150 -2.72 -6.71 -6.84
N GLY A 151 -2.99 -6.93 -5.54
CA GLY A 151 -3.47 -5.90 -4.62
C GLY A 151 -3.00 -6.24 -3.22
N PHE A 152 -2.50 -5.25 -2.49
CA PHE A 152 -1.94 -5.46 -1.16
C PHE A 152 -2.78 -4.75 -0.11
N LEU A 153 -3.09 -5.49 0.96
CA LEU A 153 -3.72 -5.00 2.16
C LEU A 153 -2.68 -4.97 3.28
N ASP A 154 -2.60 -3.86 4.01
CA ASP A 154 -1.58 -3.64 5.03
C ASP A 154 -2.23 -3.20 6.33
N ASP A 155 -2.27 -4.11 7.29
CA ASP A 155 -2.74 -3.83 8.65
C ASP A 155 -1.59 -3.21 9.45
N ARG A 156 -1.81 -2.02 10.00
CA ARG A 156 -0.80 -1.23 10.69
C ARG A 156 -1.36 -0.56 11.93
N TRP A 157 -0.52 -0.37 12.93
CA TRP A 157 -0.86 0.46 14.06
C TRP A 157 -0.67 1.94 13.71
N ASN A 158 -1.72 2.75 13.86
CA ASN A 158 -1.63 4.19 13.67
C ASN A 158 -1.73 4.91 15.02
N PRO A 159 -0.65 5.54 15.52
CA PRO A 159 -0.64 6.21 16.81
C PRO A 159 -1.50 7.49 16.84
N LYS A 160 -1.97 7.98 15.69
CA LYS A 160 -2.79 9.21 15.58
C LYS A 160 -4.30 8.93 15.53
N LEU A 161 -4.70 7.67 15.58
CA LEU A 161 -6.11 7.27 15.57
C LEU A 161 -6.56 6.80 16.95
N GLY A 162 -7.86 6.52 17.08
CA GLY A 162 -8.44 5.96 18.28
C GLY A 162 -8.95 6.99 19.30
N PRO A 163 -9.39 6.52 20.47
CA PRO A 163 -9.88 7.38 21.53
C PRO A 163 -8.78 8.31 22.04
N VAL A 164 -9.18 9.53 22.41
CA VAL A 164 -8.29 10.56 22.93
C VAL A 164 -8.40 10.55 24.44
N GLU A 165 -7.25 10.41 25.12
CA GLU A 165 -7.15 10.60 26.56
C GLU A 165 -6.46 11.93 26.85
N MET A 166 -6.94 12.63 27.87
CA MET A 166 -6.23 13.78 28.42
C MET A 166 -5.16 13.25 29.40
N GLN A 167 -3.90 13.38 29.01
CA GLN A 167 -2.79 13.02 29.86
C GLN A 167 -2.13 14.30 30.39
N LYS A 168 -1.98 14.39 31.71
CA LYS A 168 -1.21 15.48 32.33
C LYS A 168 0.24 15.36 31.90
N GLY A 169 0.73 16.35 31.15
CA GLY A 169 2.15 16.45 30.82
C GLY A 169 3.01 16.69 32.05
N GLU A 170 4.32 16.43 31.95
CA GLU A 170 5.29 16.75 33.02
C GLU A 170 5.28 18.25 33.39
N ASP A 171 4.83 19.11 32.48
CA ASP A 171 4.70 20.56 32.65
C ASP A 171 3.38 21.01 33.32
N GLY A 172 2.48 20.06 33.66
CA GLY A 172 1.18 20.35 34.27
C GLY A 172 0.06 20.76 33.29
N GLU A 173 0.36 20.89 32.00
CA GLU A 173 -0.64 21.11 30.94
C GLU A 173 -1.24 19.78 30.44
N ASP A 174 -2.57 19.76 30.25
CA ASP A 174 -3.29 18.62 29.70
C ASP A 174 -2.99 18.50 28.20
N LYS A 175 -2.25 17.45 27.81
CA LYS A 175 -1.98 17.12 26.41
C LYS A 175 -2.98 16.06 25.95
N LEU A 176 -3.62 16.33 24.81
CA LEU A 176 -4.46 15.35 24.12
C LEU A 176 -3.55 14.28 23.51
N VAL A 177 -3.62 13.05 24.06
CA VAL A 177 -2.85 11.91 23.58
C VAL A 177 -3.82 10.92 22.95
N TYR A 178 -3.60 10.61 21.68
CA TYR A 178 -4.30 9.54 21.00
C TYR A 178 -3.75 8.19 21.49
N LEU A 179 -4.62 7.26 21.86
CA LEU A 179 -4.21 5.91 22.28
C LEU A 179 -3.67 5.07 21.11
N GLY A 180 -3.94 5.48 19.87
CA GLY A 180 -3.68 4.69 18.69
C GLY A 180 -4.80 3.70 18.42
N ASP A 181 -4.97 3.34 17.15
CA ASP A 181 -5.88 2.28 16.73
C ASP A 181 -5.27 1.52 15.54
N ALA A 182 -5.79 0.32 15.29
CA ALA A 182 -5.43 -0.47 14.13
C ALA A 182 -6.07 0.14 12.87
N ASP A 183 -5.23 0.53 11.91
CA ASP A 183 -5.62 1.01 10.59
C ASP A 183 -5.27 -0.06 9.54
N CYS A 184 -6.01 -0.04 8.44
CA CYS A 184 -5.77 -0.90 7.30
C CYS A 184 -5.55 -0.04 6.04
N GLY A 185 -4.43 -0.20 5.35
CA GLY A 185 -4.14 0.50 4.10
C GLY A 185 -4.29 -0.40 2.88
N VAL A 186 -4.73 0.16 1.75
CA VAL A 186 -4.61 -0.49 0.44
C VAL A 186 -3.39 0.09 -0.25
N TRP A 187 -2.52 -0.79 -0.73
CA TRP A 187 -1.28 -0.41 -1.40
C TRP A 187 -1.31 -0.81 -2.87
N SER A 188 -0.80 0.08 -3.71
CA SER A 188 -0.64 -0.24 -5.12
C SER A 188 0.58 -1.16 -5.32
N PRO A 189 0.58 -2.03 -6.34
CA PRO A 189 1.75 -2.85 -6.66
C PRO A 189 3.01 -2.04 -7.01
N PHE A 190 2.83 -0.78 -7.43
CA PHE A 190 3.93 0.14 -7.73
C PHE A 190 4.63 0.69 -6.48
N GLU A 191 4.08 0.45 -5.30
CA GLU A 191 4.63 0.95 -4.02
C GLU A 191 5.27 -0.17 -3.20
N VAL A 192 5.15 -1.44 -3.60
CA VAL A 192 5.65 -2.59 -2.85
C VAL A 192 6.81 -3.23 -3.62
N TYR A 193 7.89 -3.53 -2.90
CA TYR A 193 9.04 -4.28 -3.38
C TYR A 193 9.19 -5.57 -2.60
N VAL A 194 9.32 -6.66 -3.34
CA VAL A 194 9.48 -8.02 -2.82
C VAL A 194 10.70 -8.68 -3.45
N PRO A 195 11.34 -9.64 -2.75
CA PRO A 195 12.45 -10.40 -3.30
C PRO A 195 11.99 -11.25 -4.48
N PHE A 196 12.81 -11.31 -5.54
CA PHE A 196 12.55 -12.12 -6.73
C PHE A 196 12.35 -13.61 -6.41
N THR A 197 13.06 -14.13 -5.40
CA THR A 197 12.99 -15.54 -4.98
C THR A 197 11.62 -15.96 -4.47
N ALA A 198 10.76 -15.02 -4.08
CA ALA A 198 9.47 -15.31 -3.46
C ALA A 198 8.27 -15.02 -4.39
N MET A 199 8.51 -14.81 -5.69
CA MET A 199 7.46 -14.48 -6.66
C MET A 199 6.45 -15.60 -6.95
N GLY A 200 6.69 -16.83 -6.46
CA GLY A 200 5.73 -17.94 -6.50
C GLY A 200 4.99 -18.17 -5.18
N GLU A 201 5.36 -17.47 -4.11
CA GLU A 201 4.77 -17.63 -2.79
C GLU A 201 3.66 -16.58 -2.58
N THR A 202 2.52 -17.04 -2.07
CA THR A 202 1.36 -16.16 -1.77
C THR A 202 1.36 -15.66 -0.33
N ASP A 203 2.15 -16.29 0.55
CA ASP A 203 2.28 -15.85 1.93
C ASP A 203 3.35 -14.76 2.03
N LEU A 204 2.97 -13.58 2.51
CA LEU A 204 3.91 -12.47 2.70
C LEU A 204 4.86 -12.71 3.88
N HIS A 205 4.49 -13.56 4.84
CA HIS A 205 5.26 -13.78 6.06
C HIS A 205 6.50 -14.64 5.84
N SER A 206 6.55 -15.43 4.77
CA SER A 206 7.74 -16.20 4.39
C SER A 206 8.84 -15.32 3.79
N PHE A 207 8.51 -14.11 3.35
CA PHE A 207 9.46 -13.26 2.65
C PHE A 207 10.58 -12.77 3.58
N PRO A 208 11.87 -12.90 3.17
CA PRO A 208 12.99 -12.45 3.99
C PRO A 208 13.01 -10.93 4.20
N TRP A 209 12.39 -10.18 3.31
CA TRP A 209 12.20 -8.74 3.43
C TRP A 209 11.06 -8.27 2.53
N LEU A 210 10.47 -7.12 2.89
CA LEU A 210 9.48 -6.41 2.10
C LEU A 210 9.68 -4.92 2.32
N ILE A 211 9.69 -4.13 1.24
CA ILE A 211 9.86 -2.68 1.32
C ILE A 211 8.60 -2.02 0.78
N LYS A 212 8.00 -1.15 1.60
CA LYS A 212 6.90 -0.26 1.20
C LYS A 212 7.48 1.12 0.90
N ALA A 213 7.44 1.54 -0.35
CA ALA A 213 7.95 2.82 -0.80
C ALA A 213 6.79 3.67 -1.34
N LYS A 214 6.42 4.70 -0.57
CA LYS A 214 5.42 5.68 -0.97
C LYS A 214 6.07 7.03 -1.20
N ARG A 215 5.73 7.67 -2.30
CA ARG A 215 6.08 9.07 -2.53
C ARG A 215 5.13 9.97 -1.76
N ARG A 216 5.71 10.96 -1.08
CA ARG A 216 5.02 11.91 -0.21
C ARG A 216 5.65 13.29 -0.37
N SER A 217 4.91 14.33 0.00
CA SER A 217 5.45 15.69 0.03
C SER A 217 6.51 15.81 1.13
N LEU A 218 7.46 16.72 0.95
CA LEU A 218 8.49 17.02 1.95
C LEU A 218 7.86 17.46 3.28
N GLU A 219 6.81 18.29 3.22
CA GLU A 219 6.04 18.70 4.40
C GLU A 219 5.44 17.50 5.16
N TRP A 220 4.92 16.51 4.44
CA TRP A 220 4.40 15.31 5.08
C TRP A 220 5.50 14.49 5.75
N ILE A 221 6.70 14.42 5.15
CA ILE A 221 7.85 13.70 5.71
C ILE A 221 8.37 14.40 6.96
N ALA A 222 8.55 15.73 6.91
CA ALA A 222 8.89 16.58 8.05
C ALA A 222 7.96 16.35 9.25
N ASN A 223 6.64 16.36 9.01
CA ASN A 223 5.64 16.23 10.06
C ASN A 223 5.48 14.81 10.65
N ASN A 224 5.97 13.76 9.98
CA ASN A 224 5.77 12.38 10.41
C ASN A 224 7.05 11.68 10.89
N TYR A 225 8.23 12.23 10.60
CA TYR A 225 9.50 11.65 10.98
C TYR A 225 10.39 12.68 11.69
N ASP A 226 11.01 12.29 12.80
CA ASP A 226 11.85 13.16 13.64
C ASP A 226 12.99 13.89 12.87
N ARG A 227 13.43 13.34 11.73
CA ARG A 227 14.49 13.91 10.86
C ARG A 227 13.99 14.14 9.44
N GLY A 228 12.69 14.32 9.27
CA GLY A 228 12.08 14.54 7.97
C GLY A 228 12.54 15.83 7.29
N ASP A 229 12.92 16.84 8.08
CA ASP A 229 13.43 18.13 7.58
C ASP A 229 14.76 18.03 6.84
N GLU A 230 15.53 16.96 7.08
CA GLU A 230 16.82 16.72 6.41
C GLU A 230 16.66 16.13 5.00
N VAL A 231 15.45 15.67 4.65
CA VAL A 231 15.17 15.00 3.37
C VAL A 231 15.11 16.02 2.24
N LYS A 232 15.88 15.76 1.19
CA LYS A 232 15.90 16.60 -0.01
C LYS A 232 14.96 16.04 -1.07
N GLU A 233 14.49 16.92 -1.96
CA GLU A 233 13.71 16.54 -3.12
C GLU A 233 14.53 15.63 -4.05
N GLU A 234 13.92 14.53 -4.48
CA GLU A 234 14.49 13.66 -5.51
C GLU A 234 13.96 14.10 -6.88
N SER A 235 14.87 14.30 -7.84
CA SER A 235 14.48 14.67 -9.20
C SER A 235 13.67 13.55 -9.84
N PHE A 236 12.38 13.82 -10.10
CA PHE A 236 11.51 12.88 -10.79
C PHE A 236 11.33 13.28 -12.25
N SER A 237 11.59 12.35 -13.18
CA SER A 237 11.07 12.48 -14.54
C SER A 237 9.56 12.27 -14.48
N ALA A 238 8.80 13.36 -14.41
CA ALA A 238 7.34 13.40 -14.35
C ALA A 238 6.64 12.68 -15.53
N ALA A 239 7.40 12.28 -16.55
CA ALA A 239 6.88 11.77 -17.79
C ALA A 239 6.49 10.29 -17.76
N SER A 240 6.94 9.48 -16.77
CA SER A 240 6.68 8.04 -16.81
C SER A 240 5.25 7.63 -16.40
N LEU A 241 4.57 8.44 -15.57
CA LEU A 241 3.29 8.08 -14.93
C LEU A 241 2.43 9.30 -14.55
N SER A 242 2.50 10.41 -15.29
CA SER A 242 1.56 11.52 -15.00
C SER A 242 0.13 11.08 -15.32
N ALA A 243 -0.85 11.57 -14.55
CA ALA A 243 -2.26 11.37 -14.88
C ALA A 243 -2.56 11.82 -16.32
N ALA A 244 -1.89 12.88 -16.81
CA ALA A 244 -1.98 13.31 -18.20
C ALA A 244 -1.38 12.30 -19.20
N ALA A 245 -0.32 11.56 -18.84
CA ALA A 245 0.24 10.50 -19.70
C ALA A 245 -0.66 9.24 -19.72
N LEU A 246 -1.30 8.91 -18.59
CA LEU A 246 -2.21 7.76 -18.45
C LEU A 246 -3.60 8.01 -19.04
N PHE A 247 -4.19 9.17 -18.79
CA PHE A 247 -5.53 9.54 -19.24
C PHE A 247 -5.55 10.28 -20.59
N GLY A 248 -4.37 10.54 -21.16
CA GLY A 248 -4.20 11.46 -22.29
C GLY A 248 -4.46 12.89 -21.82
N ALA A 249 -3.54 13.81 -22.09
CA ALA A 249 -3.92 15.20 -22.10
C ALA A 249 -5.05 15.31 -23.12
N GLY A 250 -6.26 15.66 -22.65
CA GLY A 250 -7.34 16.06 -23.53
C GLY A 250 -6.86 17.28 -24.30
N THR A 251 -6.29 17.03 -25.47
CA THR A 251 -6.21 18.04 -26.51
C THR A 251 -7.57 18.05 -27.18
N GLU A 252 -8.18 19.22 -27.11
CA GLU A 252 -9.39 19.66 -27.84
C GLU A 252 -9.62 18.97 -29.19
#